data_AF-A0A7C3YH27-F1
#
_entry.id   AF-A0A7C3YH27-F1
#
_cell.length_a   1.000
_cell.length_b   1.000
_cell.length_c   1.000
_cell.angle_alpha   90.00
_cell.angle_beta   90.00
_cell.angle_gamma   90.00
#
_symmetry.space_group_name_H-M   'P 1'
#
loop_
_entity.id
_entity.type
_entity.pdbx_description
1 polymer ?
#
loop_
_entity_poly.entity_id
_entity_poly.type
_entity_poly.pdbx_seq_one_letter_code
_entity_poly.pdbx_strand_id
1 'polypeptide(L)'
;MGLENGGFEPELLKKVLEASKALTGGLEETALCLYGSRVAGYAREDSDYNVLILLDQYSEGVRYYSRDLNGREGSCLIADKELFEMDVKAGSLGEFLAGRLIPPYLSLKGKSYLWRMEVALKKRICLEEMEELILEHGELSRGLMFKPEYVAISRMKRRMMVYPPLRYSYTMLLTGGLKEKNMKRIMPGFKQALKELESEGTVKLENGLIQPSDNFVDKVLSRRSVERVVNVLERSRRAIHTYLMHGRAGRVNLDSLAKELTFKLARGLLTTPEKLGFEDPRRFLYLKTALGLTSMGERSPALKALEGFRRGVKAALKPLGGALNEVYLATVDDERFVVKRFSDWYAFKWFPLNIVALGARYFSVSGRERLSNEYGMTCYMSDRGLPVQRILHVNLQEKTLIKEYLDGVNYSKLVRKALKSNSPKEDSFQEAGTFMAHAHSYDVTLGDAKPENLLLGFKGVIALDLEQASKGGDKAWDIAEFLY
;
A
#
# COMPACT_ATOMS: atom_id res chain seq x y z
N MET A 1 -1.63 -33.74 21.33
CA MET A 1 -0.99 -34.67 20.37
C MET A 1 -1.55 -34.60 18.94
N GLY A 2 -2.48 -33.69 18.60
CA GLY A 2 -3.19 -33.69 17.29
C GLY A 2 -2.83 -32.57 16.29
N LEU A 3 -1.69 -31.88 16.43
CA LEU A 3 -1.36 -30.71 15.61
C LEU A 3 -0.22 -30.91 14.59
N GLU A 4 0.55 -32.01 14.65
CA GLU A 4 1.70 -32.20 13.74
C GLU A 4 1.27 -32.62 12.32
N ASN A 5 0.16 -33.34 12.17
CA ASN A 5 -0.29 -33.87 10.87
C ASN A 5 -1.22 -32.93 10.09
N GLY A 6 -1.48 -31.70 10.57
CA GLY A 6 -2.36 -30.75 9.90
C GLY A 6 -3.81 -31.21 9.70
N GLY A 7 -4.27 -32.22 10.45
CA GLY A 7 -5.59 -32.83 10.31
C GLY A 7 -5.69 -33.91 9.21
N PHE A 8 -4.58 -34.32 8.61
CA PHE A 8 -4.54 -35.41 7.63
C PHE A 8 -4.30 -36.77 8.29
N GLU A 9 -4.88 -37.81 7.69
CA GLU A 9 -4.67 -39.19 8.11
C GLU A 9 -3.20 -39.61 7.93
N PRO A 10 -2.58 -40.31 8.90
CA PRO A 10 -1.19 -40.75 8.80
C PRO A 10 -0.91 -41.61 7.55
N GLU A 11 -1.87 -42.45 7.16
CA GLU A 11 -1.75 -43.33 5.98
C GLU A 11 -1.63 -42.54 4.67
N LEU A 12 -2.38 -41.44 4.55
CA LEU A 12 -2.25 -40.54 3.41
C LEU A 12 -0.84 -39.91 3.36
N LEU A 13 -0.34 -39.41 4.50
CA LEU A 13 0.97 -38.79 4.56
C LEU A 13 2.09 -39.77 4.16
N LYS A 14 1.94 -41.04 4.57
CA LYS A 14 2.82 -42.13 4.15
C LYS A 14 2.77 -42.35 2.64
N LYS A 15 1.57 -42.42 2.04
CA LYS A 15 1.40 -42.55 0.58
C LYS A 15 2.00 -41.39 -0.19
N VAL A 16 1.90 -40.15 0.32
CA VAL A 16 2.55 -38.98 -0.30
C VAL A 16 4.07 -39.12 -0.30
N LEU A 17 4.66 -39.59 0.80
CA LEU A 17 6.10 -39.83 0.90
C LEU A 17 6.57 -40.96 -0.03
N GLU A 18 5.78 -42.03 -0.17
CA GLU A 18 6.05 -43.13 -1.09
C GLU A 18 5.96 -42.68 -2.55
N ALA A 19 4.90 -41.95 -2.90
CA ALA A 19 4.73 -41.37 -4.23
C ALA A 19 5.87 -40.41 -4.59
N SER A 20 6.33 -39.61 -3.63
CA SER A 20 7.51 -38.74 -3.78
C SER A 20 8.74 -39.55 -4.15
N LYS A 21 9.12 -40.56 -3.34
CA LYS A 21 10.28 -41.42 -3.62
C LYS A 21 10.22 -42.09 -5.00
N ALA A 22 9.04 -42.57 -5.41
CA ALA A 22 8.84 -43.21 -6.70
C ALA A 22 8.99 -42.23 -7.88
N LEU A 23 8.57 -40.97 -7.70
CA LEU A 23 8.65 -39.92 -8.70
C LEU A 23 10.05 -39.31 -8.85
N THR A 24 10.80 -39.25 -7.75
CA THR A 24 12.09 -38.56 -7.70
C THR A 24 13.25 -39.44 -8.17
N GLY A 25 13.02 -40.75 -8.34
CA GLY A 25 14.02 -41.66 -8.92
C GLY A 25 15.33 -41.76 -8.14
N GLY A 26 15.32 -41.40 -6.85
CA GLY A 26 16.50 -41.38 -5.99
C GLY A 26 17.22 -40.02 -5.90
N LEU A 27 16.75 -38.98 -6.59
CA LEU A 27 17.24 -37.61 -6.42
C LEU A 27 16.98 -37.10 -4.99
N GLU A 28 17.88 -36.24 -4.49
CA GLU A 28 17.77 -35.68 -3.15
C GLU A 28 16.61 -34.66 -3.06
N GLU A 29 15.66 -34.95 -2.18
CA GLU A 29 14.52 -34.08 -1.91
C GLU A 29 14.92 -32.97 -0.93
N THR A 30 15.06 -31.74 -1.45
CA THR A 30 15.30 -30.54 -0.62
C THR A 30 14.08 -30.24 0.27
N ALA A 31 12.88 -30.33 -0.30
CA ALA A 31 11.64 -30.10 0.44
C ALA A 31 10.43 -30.79 -0.20
N LEU A 32 9.44 -31.08 0.63
CA LEU A 32 8.16 -31.67 0.24
C LEU A 32 7.04 -31.01 1.04
N CYS A 33 6.00 -30.53 0.38
CA CYS A 33 4.83 -30.01 1.07
C CYS A 33 3.51 -30.28 0.35
N LEU A 34 2.44 -30.39 1.14
CA LEU A 34 1.06 -30.35 0.65
C LEU A 34 0.59 -28.90 0.60
N TYR A 35 -0.19 -28.56 -0.42
CA TYR A 35 -0.84 -27.25 -0.55
C TYR A 35 -2.26 -27.38 -1.13
N GLY A 36 -2.94 -26.25 -1.33
CA GLY A 36 -4.23 -26.21 -2.05
C GLY A 36 -5.45 -26.49 -1.17
N SER A 37 -6.54 -26.90 -1.80
CA SER A 37 -7.90 -26.91 -1.21
C SER A 37 -8.04 -27.75 0.05
N ARG A 38 -7.40 -28.92 0.08
CA ARG A 38 -7.44 -29.81 1.25
C ARG A 38 -6.70 -29.23 2.44
N VAL A 39 -5.55 -28.60 2.21
CA VAL A 39 -4.76 -27.96 3.26
C VAL A 39 -5.45 -26.70 3.77
N ALA A 40 -6.08 -25.93 2.89
CA ALA A 40 -6.80 -24.71 3.23
C ALA A 40 -8.25 -24.94 3.70
N GLY A 41 -8.72 -26.19 3.70
CA GLY A 41 -10.00 -26.60 4.29
C GLY A 41 -11.24 -26.30 3.45
N TYR A 42 -11.09 -26.00 2.15
CA TYR A 42 -12.23 -25.77 1.23
C TYR A 42 -12.38 -26.88 0.18
N ALA A 43 -11.70 -28.01 0.36
CA ALA A 43 -11.81 -29.15 -0.54
C ALA A 43 -13.23 -29.72 -0.57
N ARG A 44 -13.63 -30.15 -1.76
CA ARG A 44 -14.76 -31.03 -2.00
C ARG A 44 -14.31 -32.48 -1.94
N GLU A 45 -15.26 -33.41 -1.92
CA GLU A 45 -14.96 -34.84 -1.95
C GLU A 45 -14.13 -35.24 -3.17
N ASP A 46 -14.36 -34.63 -4.32
CA ASP A 46 -13.66 -34.88 -5.58
C ASP A 46 -12.33 -34.10 -5.74
N SER A 47 -11.93 -33.28 -4.76
CA SER A 47 -10.74 -32.42 -4.93
C SER A 47 -9.42 -33.21 -4.88
N ASP A 48 -8.51 -32.97 -5.82
CA ASP A 48 -7.19 -33.59 -5.81
C ASP A 48 -6.33 -33.21 -4.59
N TYR A 49 -5.39 -34.07 -4.25
CA TYR A 49 -4.25 -33.71 -3.40
C TYR A 49 -3.23 -32.93 -4.24
N ASN A 50 -2.68 -31.84 -3.69
CA ASN A 50 -1.65 -31.05 -4.36
C ASN A 50 -0.35 -31.14 -3.56
N VAL A 51 0.71 -31.61 -4.23
CA VAL A 51 2.03 -31.85 -3.64
C VAL A 51 3.05 -31.00 -4.39
N LEU A 52 3.91 -30.28 -3.68
CA LEU A 52 5.10 -29.64 -4.23
C LEU A 52 6.33 -30.40 -3.75
N ILE A 53 7.15 -30.84 -4.70
CA ILE A 53 8.41 -31.55 -4.47
C ILE A 53 9.53 -30.68 -5.03
N LEU A 54 10.50 -30.31 -4.19
CA LEU A 54 11.68 -29.55 -4.59
C LEU A 54 12.89 -30.47 -4.57
N LEU A 55 13.54 -30.59 -5.71
CA LEU A 55 14.69 -31.45 -5.93
C LEU A 55 15.92 -30.61 -6.23
N ASP A 56 17.07 -31.10 -5.80
CA ASP A 56 18.34 -30.51 -6.22
C ASP A 56 18.68 -31.01 -7.65
N GLN A 57 19.11 -30.08 -8.51
CA GLN A 57 19.56 -30.36 -9.88
C GLN A 57 18.54 -31.10 -10.77
N TYR A 58 17.27 -30.67 -10.74
CA TYR A 58 16.22 -31.33 -11.52
C TYR A 58 16.21 -30.87 -12.98
N SER A 59 16.66 -31.76 -13.88
CA SER A 59 16.93 -31.43 -15.29
C SER A 59 15.71 -30.99 -16.10
N GLU A 60 14.50 -31.43 -15.73
CA GLU A 60 13.27 -31.00 -16.43
C GLU A 60 12.80 -29.61 -16.00
N GLY A 61 13.41 -29.04 -14.95
CA GLY A 61 13.09 -27.73 -14.40
C GLY A 61 11.79 -27.71 -13.60
N VAL A 62 10.63 -27.89 -14.25
CA VAL A 62 9.30 -27.92 -13.60
C VAL A 62 8.35 -28.84 -14.35
N ARG A 63 7.72 -29.81 -13.67
CA ARG A 63 6.75 -30.74 -14.29
C ARG A 63 5.67 -31.24 -13.34
N TYR A 64 4.46 -31.42 -13.86
CA TYR A 64 3.38 -32.12 -13.17
C TYR A 64 3.39 -33.61 -13.45
N TYR A 65 3.10 -34.37 -12.40
CA TYR A 65 2.82 -35.80 -12.46
C TYR A 65 1.50 -36.09 -11.75
N SER A 66 0.76 -37.05 -12.28
CA SER A 66 -0.43 -37.59 -11.62
C SER A 66 -0.09 -38.92 -10.93
N ARG A 67 -0.57 -39.09 -9.70
CA ARG A 67 -0.40 -40.32 -8.89
C ARG A 67 -1.67 -40.59 -8.10
N ASP A 68 -2.00 -41.87 -7.90
CA ASP A 68 -3.02 -42.22 -6.91
C ASP A 68 -2.49 -41.98 -5.49
N LEU A 69 -3.21 -41.16 -4.73
CA LEU A 69 -2.95 -40.85 -3.34
C LEU A 69 -4.18 -41.24 -2.51
N ASN A 70 -4.25 -42.54 -2.20
CA ASN A 70 -5.32 -43.14 -1.39
C ASN A 70 -6.68 -43.19 -2.11
N GLY A 71 -6.71 -43.73 -3.33
CA GLY A 71 -7.93 -43.84 -4.14
C GLY A 71 -8.41 -42.51 -4.71
N ARG A 72 -7.50 -41.53 -4.83
CA ARG A 72 -7.77 -40.18 -5.32
C ARG A 72 -6.60 -39.68 -6.14
N GLU A 73 -6.89 -38.88 -7.17
CA GLU A 73 -5.84 -38.30 -7.99
C GLU A 73 -5.03 -37.26 -7.21
N GLY A 74 -3.71 -37.40 -7.30
CA GLY A 74 -2.70 -36.59 -6.66
C GLY A 74 -1.89 -35.84 -7.70
N SER A 75 -1.99 -34.52 -7.66
CA SER A 75 -1.20 -33.61 -8.48
C SER A 75 0.16 -33.33 -7.83
N CYS A 76 1.20 -33.98 -8.31
CA CYS A 76 2.57 -33.77 -7.85
C CYS A 76 3.29 -32.80 -8.78
N LEU A 77 3.59 -31.60 -8.30
CA LEU A 77 4.43 -30.62 -8.98
C LEU A 77 5.87 -30.79 -8.52
N ILE A 78 6.74 -31.23 -9.41
CA ILE A 78 8.18 -31.34 -9.16
C ILE A 78 8.87 -30.13 -9.77
N ALA A 79 9.76 -29.50 -9.00
CA ALA A 79 10.53 -28.38 -9.47
C ALA A 79 11.97 -28.43 -8.99
N ASP A 80 12.85 -27.88 -9.81
CA ASP A 80 14.23 -27.60 -9.46
C ASP A 80 14.31 -26.53 -8.36
N LYS A 81 15.22 -26.77 -7.41
CA LYS A 81 15.46 -25.90 -6.26
C LYS A 81 15.92 -24.50 -6.68
N GLU A 82 16.84 -24.38 -7.63
CA GLU A 82 17.37 -23.08 -8.04
C GLU A 82 16.28 -22.25 -8.73
N LEU A 83 15.48 -22.88 -9.60
CA LEU A 83 14.31 -22.23 -10.20
C LEU A 83 13.30 -21.76 -9.15
N PHE A 84 13.08 -22.56 -8.11
CA PHE A 84 12.22 -22.18 -6.97
C PHE A 84 12.78 -20.96 -6.24
N GLU A 85 14.06 -20.97 -5.89
CA GLU A 85 14.72 -19.85 -5.20
C GLU A 85 14.73 -18.57 -6.04
N MET A 86 14.93 -18.68 -7.36
CA MET A 86 14.82 -17.55 -8.29
C MET A 86 13.40 -16.97 -8.31
N ASP A 87 12.38 -17.83 -8.31
CA ASP A 87 10.98 -17.37 -8.24
C ASP A 87 10.63 -16.74 -6.88
N VAL A 88 11.25 -17.19 -5.78
CA VAL A 88 11.16 -16.57 -4.44
C VAL A 88 11.86 -15.22 -4.38
N LYS A 89 13.05 -15.09 -4.97
CA LYS A 89 13.86 -13.85 -4.91
C LYS A 89 13.34 -12.78 -5.87
N ALA A 90 13.02 -13.15 -7.12
CA ALA A 90 12.72 -12.19 -8.19
C ALA A 90 11.36 -12.38 -8.87
N GLY A 91 10.65 -13.47 -8.59
CA GLY A 91 9.35 -13.74 -9.22
C GLY A 91 9.52 -14.14 -10.68
N SER A 92 10.68 -14.71 -11.02
CA SER A 92 11.10 -15.04 -12.39
C SER A 92 10.12 -15.92 -13.14
N LEU A 93 9.32 -16.71 -12.43
CA LEU A 93 8.30 -17.60 -13.00
C LEU A 93 6.88 -17.05 -12.79
N GLY A 94 6.74 -15.75 -12.49
CA GLY A 94 5.46 -15.13 -12.17
C GLY A 94 4.87 -15.59 -10.84
N GLU A 95 5.71 -16.04 -9.91
CA GLU A 95 5.27 -16.65 -8.64
C GLU A 95 4.52 -17.98 -8.88
N PHE A 96 4.74 -18.64 -10.01
CA PHE A 96 4.15 -19.94 -10.29
C PHE A 96 4.54 -20.94 -9.20
N LEU A 97 5.81 -21.04 -8.82
CA LEU A 97 6.22 -21.96 -7.76
C LEU A 97 6.14 -21.31 -6.38
N ALA A 98 6.78 -20.16 -6.22
CA ALA A 98 6.89 -19.48 -4.93
C ALA A 98 5.52 -19.11 -4.37
N GLY A 99 4.57 -18.80 -5.25
CA GLY A 99 3.21 -18.45 -4.88
C GLY A 99 2.41 -19.54 -4.16
N ARG A 100 2.90 -20.79 -4.08
CA ARG A 100 2.34 -21.83 -3.21
C ARG A 100 2.61 -21.59 -1.72
N LEU A 101 3.59 -20.76 -1.37
CA LEU A 101 3.91 -20.39 0.02
C LEU A 101 3.12 -19.18 0.52
N ILE A 102 2.30 -18.54 -0.32
CA ILE A 102 1.43 -17.44 0.12
C ILE A 102 0.23 -17.98 0.92
N PRO A 103 -0.55 -18.96 0.42
CA PRO A 103 -1.61 -19.61 1.19
C PRO A 103 -1.04 -20.62 2.19
N PRO A 104 -1.89 -21.21 3.06
CA PRO A 104 -1.45 -22.26 3.97
C PRO A 104 -0.93 -23.50 3.21
N TYR A 105 0.20 -24.02 3.65
CA TYR A 105 0.77 -25.30 3.23
C TYR A 105 1.06 -26.18 4.46
N LEU A 106 1.39 -27.45 4.22
CA LEU A 106 1.86 -28.39 5.23
C LEU A 106 3.19 -28.99 4.77
N SER A 107 4.28 -28.65 5.48
CA SER A 107 5.60 -29.22 5.20
C SER A 107 5.67 -30.66 5.71
N LEU A 108 6.13 -31.57 4.85
CA LEU A 108 6.42 -32.97 5.17
C LEU A 108 7.93 -33.23 5.22
N LYS A 109 8.71 -32.51 4.41
CA LYS A 109 10.18 -32.45 4.47
C LYS A 109 10.67 -31.02 4.25
N GLY A 110 11.88 -30.72 4.74
CA GLY A 110 12.54 -29.44 4.51
C GLY A 110 11.88 -28.25 5.20
N LYS A 111 11.25 -28.44 6.38
CA LYS A 111 10.50 -27.39 7.09
C LYS A 111 11.29 -26.09 7.27
N SER A 112 12.54 -26.18 7.72
CA SER A 112 13.41 -25.00 7.90
C SER A 112 13.75 -24.31 6.59
N TYR A 113 13.90 -25.07 5.50
CA TYR A 113 14.12 -24.51 4.16
C TYR A 113 12.88 -23.77 3.65
N LEU A 114 11.71 -24.42 3.69
CA LEU A 114 10.45 -23.81 3.25
C LEU A 114 10.09 -22.56 4.06
N TRP A 115 10.35 -22.57 5.37
CA TRP A 115 10.15 -21.40 6.22
C TRP A 115 11.04 -20.22 5.79
N ARG A 116 12.34 -20.43 5.53
CA ARG A 116 13.22 -19.36 5.04
C ARG A 116 12.74 -18.81 3.69
N MET A 117 12.30 -19.69 2.79
CA MET A 117 11.78 -19.30 1.49
C MET A 117 10.45 -18.54 1.58
N GLU A 118 9.57 -18.95 2.49
CA GLU A 118 8.31 -18.26 2.78
C GLU A 118 8.56 -16.83 3.28
N VAL A 119 9.47 -16.67 4.26
CA VAL A 119 9.80 -15.36 4.82
C VAL A 119 10.43 -14.45 3.76
N ALA A 120 11.39 -14.98 2.97
CA ALA A 120 12.01 -14.23 1.88
C ALA A 120 10.98 -13.77 0.82
N LEU A 121 10.07 -14.67 0.40
CA LEU A 121 8.99 -14.34 -0.52
C LEU A 121 8.08 -13.25 0.06
N LYS A 122 7.64 -13.40 1.31
CA LYS A 122 6.71 -12.47 1.95
C LYS A 122 7.34 -11.11 2.19
N LYS A 123 8.63 -11.05 2.48
CA LYS A 123 9.40 -9.79 2.55
C LYS A 123 9.42 -9.06 1.23
N ARG A 124 9.70 -9.75 0.12
CA ARG A 124 9.60 -9.17 -1.23
C ARG A 124 8.19 -8.65 -1.51
N ILE A 125 7.16 -9.44 -1.19
CA ILE A 125 5.77 -9.02 -1.38
C ILE A 125 5.44 -7.78 -0.54
N CYS A 126 5.89 -7.70 0.72
CA CYS A 126 5.72 -6.52 1.56
C CYS A 126 6.32 -5.28 0.90
N LEU A 127 7.56 -5.35 0.42
CA LEU A 127 8.23 -4.26 -0.28
C LEU A 127 7.43 -3.83 -1.52
N GLU A 128 7.10 -4.76 -2.41
CA GLU A 128 6.37 -4.47 -3.64
C GLU A 128 4.96 -3.88 -3.41
N GLU A 129 4.22 -4.37 -2.39
CA GLU A 129 2.90 -3.79 -2.07
C GLU A 129 3.01 -2.40 -1.44
N MET A 130 4.05 -2.13 -0.64
CA MET A 130 4.30 -0.80 -0.08
C MET A 130 4.77 0.19 -1.15
N GLU A 131 5.67 -0.22 -2.04
CA GLU A 131 6.12 0.60 -3.17
C GLU A 131 4.92 1.02 -4.02
N GLU A 132 4.00 0.10 -4.33
CA GLU A 132 2.80 0.48 -5.07
C GLU A 132 1.97 1.53 -4.32
N LEU A 133 1.72 1.32 -3.03
CA LEU A 133 0.97 2.28 -2.23
C LEU A 133 1.62 3.67 -2.28
N ILE A 134 2.95 3.73 -2.18
CA ILE A 134 3.71 4.97 -2.25
C ILE A 134 3.59 5.62 -3.64
N LEU A 135 3.74 4.85 -4.71
CA LEU A 135 3.61 5.36 -6.07
C LEU A 135 2.21 5.88 -6.40
N GLU A 136 1.17 5.20 -5.88
CA GLU A 136 -0.24 5.55 -6.02
C GLU A 136 -0.58 6.82 -5.22
N HIS A 137 -0.16 6.88 -3.96
CA HIS A 137 -0.63 7.90 -3.03
C HIS A 137 0.33 9.07 -2.85
N GLY A 138 1.58 8.98 -3.27
CA GLY A 138 2.55 10.08 -3.18
C GLY A 138 2.91 10.42 -1.74
N GLU A 139 3.03 11.71 -1.44
CA GLU A 139 3.38 12.24 -0.12
C GLU A 139 2.43 11.81 1.00
N LEU A 140 1.16 11.54 0.67
CA LEU A 140 0.16 10.99 1.59
C LEU A 140 0.64 9.73 2.32
N SER A 141 1.56 8.98 1.71
CA SER A 141 2.11 7.73 2.24
C SER A 141 2.91 7.93 3.54
N ARG A 142 3.34 9.15 3.85
CA ARG A 142 4.03 9.46 5.12
C ARG A 142 3.14 9.28 6.35
N GLY A 143 1.84 9.51 6.21
CA GLY A 143 0.86 9.26 7.26
C GLY A 143 0.03 8.00 7.03
N LEU A 144 0.44 7.12 6.10
CA LEU A 144 -0.25 5.87 5.79
C LEU A 144 0.11 4.78 6.81
N MET A 145 -0.92 4.14 7.34
CA MET A 145 -0.79 2.99 8.24
C MET A 145 -1.64 1.84 7.72
N PHE A 146 -1.15 0.61 7.79
CA PHE A 146 -1.93 -0.54 7.32
C PHE A 146 -1.67 -1.81 8.12
N LYS A 147 -2.66 -2.69 8.15
CA LYS A 147 -2.54 -3.99 8.81
C LYS A 147 -1.79 -4.99 7.91
N PRO A 148 -1.01 -5.95 8.45
CA PRO A 148 -0.31 -6.97 7.65
C PRO A 148 -1.22 -7.75 6.68
N GLU A 149 -2.49 -7.92 7.04
CA GLU A 149 -3.52 -8.56 6.21
C GLU A 149 -3.70 -7.88 4.85
N TYR A 150 -3.50 -6.55 4.78
CA TYR A 150 -3.50 -5.81 3.52
C TYR A 150 -2.59 -6.46 2.49
N VAL A 151 -1.34 -6.76 2.88
CA VAL A 151 -0.30 -7.26 1.99
C VAL A 151 -0.71 -8.60 1.38
N ALA A 152 -1.17 -9.54 2.22
CA ALA A 152 -1.58 -10.86 1.78
C ALA A 152 -2.80 -10.80 0.84
N ILE A 153 -3.85 -10.07 1.25
CA ILE A 153 -5.11 -9.99 0.51
C ILE A 153 -4.94 -9.21 -0.79
N SER A 154 -4.19 -8.11 -0.77
CA SER A 154 -3.85 -7.32 -1.97
C SER A 154 -3.06 -8.16 -2.97
N ARG A 155 -2.03 -8.87 -2.52
CA ARG A 155 -1.24 -9.75 -3.40
C ARG A 155 -2.10 -10.86 -4.01
N MET A 156 -2.93 -11.54 -3.22
CA MET A 156 -3.85 -12.55 -3.73
C MET A 156 -4.83 -11.96 -4.77
N LYS A 157 -5.39 -10.76 -4.49
CA LYS A 157 -6.28 -10.06 -5.41
C LYS A 157 -5.60 -9.77 -6.76
N ARG A 158 -4.39 -9.21 -6.75
CA ARG A 158 -3.64 -8.94 -7.99
C ARG A 158 -3.37 -10.21 -8.78
N ARG A 159 -2.91 -11.27 -8.10
CA ARG A 159 -2.60 -12.56 -8.74
C ARG A 159 -3.82 -13.19 -9.41
N MET A 160 -4.99 -13.21 -8.75
CA MET A 160 -6.19 -13.81 -9.36
C MET A 160 -6.83 -12.95 -10.46
N MET A 161 -6.53 -11.65 -10.49
CA MET A 161 -6.93 -10.78 -11.59
C MET A 161 -6.10 -11.07 -12.84
N VAL A 162 -4.80 -11.32 -12.65
CA VAL A 162 -3.84 -11.59 -13.73
C VAL A 162 -3.87 -13.06 -14.18
N TYR A 163 -4.13 -13.99 -13.27
CA TYR A 163 -4.18 -15.43 -13.51
C TYR A 163 -5.50 -16.01 -12.97
N PRO A 164 -6.59 -16.00 -13.78
CA PRO A 164 -7.92 -16.41 -13.36
C PRO A 164 -8.07 -17.82 -12.75
N PRO A 165 -7.24 -18.83 -13.05
CA PRO A 165 -7.32 -20.13 -12.36
C PRO A 165 -7.20 -20.05 -10.83
N LEU A 166 -6.57 -18.99 -10.28
CA LEU A 166 -6.48 -18.79 -8.83
C LEU A 166 -7.75 -18.23 -8.18
N ARG A 167 -8.71 -17.69 -8.96
CA ARG A 167 -9.90 -17.01 -8.43
C ARG A 167 -10.68 -17.88 -7.47
N TYR A 168 -11.02 -19.11 -7.88
CA TYR A 168 -11.78 -20.02 -7.04
C TYR A 168 -11.04 -20.32 -5.73
N SER A 169 -9.76 -20.69 -5.80
CA SER A 169 -8.97 -21.01 -4.61
C SER A 169 -8.88 -19.84 -3.62
N TYR A 170 -8.64 -18.63 -4.12
CA TYR A 170 -8.44 -17.44 -3.28
C TYR A 170 -9.73 -16.91 -2.68
N THR A 171 -10.83 -16.96 -3.43
CA THR A 171 -12.14 -16.68 -2.87
C THR A 171 -12.46 -17.69 -1.75
N MET A 172 -12.38 -18.99 -2.03
CA MET A 172 -12.79 -20.01 -1.07
C MET A 172 -11.94 -20.05 0.21
N LEU A 173 -10.62 -19.81 0.12
CA LEU A 173 -9.76 -19.80 1.31
C LEU A 173 -10.07 -18.63 2.26
N LEU A 174 -10.72 -17.57 1.77
CA LEU A 174 -11.09 -16.37 2.52
C LEU A 174 -12.59 -16.26 2.81
N THR A 175 -13.37 -17.34 2.63
CA THR A 175 -14.82 -17.35 2.87
C THR A 175 -15.18 -17.82 4.28
N GLY A 176 -16.13 -17.15 4.92
CA GLY A 176 -16.74 -17.58 6.19
C GLY A 176 -15.71 -17.84 7.30
N GLY A 177 -15.92 -18.90 8.08
CA GLY A 177 -15.02 -19.29 9.18
C GLY A 177 -13.62 -19.74 8.72
N LEU A 178 -13.44 -20.10 7.44
CA LEU A 178 -12.13 -20.47 6.91
C LEU A 178 -11.17 -19.29 6.84
N LYS A 179 -11.68 -18.07 6.62
CA LYS A 179 -10.87 -16.86 6.55
C LYS A 179 -9.99 -16.70 7.77
N GLU A 180 -10.58 -16.73 8.96
CA GLU A 180 -9.85 -16.53 10.21
C GLU A 180 -8.81 -17.65 10.44
N LYS A 181 -9.22 -18.91 10.21
CA LYS A 181 -8.33 -20.09 10.33
C LYS A 181 -7.13 -20.01 9.39
N ASN A 182 -7.37 -19.65 8.13
CA ASN A 182 -6.32 -19.58 7.11
C ASN A 182 -5.43 -18.37 7.32
N MET A 183 -5.98 -17.20 7.67
CA MET A 183 -5.18 -16.01 7.97
C MET A 183 -4.27 -16.23 9.19
N LYS A 184 -4.73 -16.92 10.24
CA LYS A 184 -3.86 -17.31 11.37
C LYS A 184 -2.64 -18.14 10.94
N ARG A 185 -2.75 -18.93 9.87
CA ARG A 185 -1.65 -19.73 9.30
C ARG A 185 -0.79 -18.97 8.29
N ILE A 186 -1.34 -17.98 7.60
CA ILE A 186 -0.63 -17.15 6.61
C ILE A 186 0.21 -16.06 7.29
N MET A 187 -0.32 -15.44 8.34
CA MET A 187 0.29 -14.25 8.97
C MET A 187 1.68 -14.46 9.60
N PRO A 188 2.07 -15.62 10.16
CA PRO A 188 3.38 -15.80 10.77
C PRO A 188 4.55 -15.41 9.86
N GLY A 189 4.56 -15.86 8.60
CA GLY A 189 5.63 -15.51 7.65
C GLY A 189 5.65 -14.01 7.30
N PHE A 190 4.50 -13.36 7.21
CA PHE A 190 4.42 -11.91 6.97
C PHE A 190 4.90 -11.12 8.20
N LYS A 191 4.52 -11.54 9.40
CA LYS A 191 4.99 -10.92 10.65
C LYS A 191 6.50 -11.02 10.80
N GLN A 192 7.09 -12.17 10.46
CA GLN A 192 8.54 -12.34 10.47
C GLN A 192 9.22 -11.42 9.44
N ALA A 193 8.71 -11.40 8.20
CA ALA A 193 9.22 -10.52 7.14
C ALA A 193 9.15 -9.03 7.53
N LEU A 194 8.07 -8.59 8.17
CA LEU A 194 7.90 -7.22 8.62
C LEU A 194 8.85 -6.84 9.76
N LYS A 195 9.16 -7.77 10.67
CA LYS A 195 10.19 -7.56 11.70
C LYS A 195 11.58 -7.35 11.08
N GLU A 196 11.92 -8.11 10.05
CA GLU A 196 13.17 -7.89 9.31
C GLU A 196 13.19 -6.51 8.65
N LEU A 197 12.10 -6.12 8.00
CA LEU A 197 11.98 -4.78 7.38
C LEU A 197 12.03 -3.64 8.40
N GLU A 198 11.52 -3.85 9.61
CA GLU A 198 11.64 -2.90 10.72
C GLU A 198 13.10 -2.78 11.18
N SER A 199 13.80 -3.91 11.35
CA SER A 199 15.23 -3.90 11.71
C SER A 199 16.12 -3.22 10.66
N GLU A 200 15.69 -3.23 9.39
CA GLU A 200 16.33 -2.53 8.27
C GLU A 200 15.95 -1.05 8.19
N GLY A 201 15.08 -0.55 9.07
CA GLY A 201 14.59 0.82 9.06
C GLY A 201 13.66 1.15 7.88
N THR A 202 13.16 0.12 7.17
CA THR A 202 12.26 0.32 6.01
C THR A 202 10.85 0.68 6.46
N VAL A 203 10.38 0.09 7.56
CA VAL A 203 9.06 0.33 8.15
C VAL A 203 9.17 0.58 9.66
N LYS A 204 8.12 1.15 10.24
CA LYS A 204 7.88 1.19 11.68
C LYS A 204 6.67 0.33 11.99
N LEU A 205 6.74 -0.51 13.04
CA LEU A 205 5.60 -1.27 13.52
C LEU A 205 5.04 -0.63 14.79
N GLU A 206 3.79 -0.19 14.75
CA GLU A 206 3.13 0.46 15.87
C GLU A 206 1.74 -0.14 16.08
N ASN A 207 1.46 -0.66 17.28
CA ASN A 207 0.15 -1.22 17.64
C ASN A 207 -0.40 -2.28 16.64
N GLY A 208 0.50 -3.06 16.03
CA GLY A 208 0.15 -4.07 15.03
C GLY A 208 -0.13 -3.53 13.63
N LEU A 209 0.12 -2.24 13.40
CA LEU A 209 0.09 -1.57 12.10
C LEU A 209 1.50 -1.33 11.57
N ILE A 210 1.59 -1.15 10.25
CA ILE A 210 2.81 -0.91 9.51
C ILE A 210 2.75 0.51 8.97
N GLN A 211 3.79 1.29 9.20
CA GLN A 211 4.00 2.60 8.59
C GLN A 211 5.30 2.57 7.78
N PRO A 212 5.29 2.95 6.49
CA PRO A 212 6.52 3.15 5.73
C PRO A 212 7.40 4.21 6.38
N SER A 213 8.72 4.00 6.44
CA SER A 213 9.64 5.04 6.91
C SER A 213 9.71 6.19 5.91
N ASP A 214 9.98 7.41 6.40
CA ASP A 214 10.19 8.57 5.53
C ASP A 214 11.30 8.33 4.49
N ASN A 215 12.40 7.69 4.89
CA ASN A 215 13.51 7.38 3.99
C ASN A 215 13.09 6.42 2.87
N PHE A 216 12.25 5.44 3.18
CA PHE A 216 11.72 4.52 2.17
C PHE A 216 10.74 5.24 1.22
N VAL A 217 9.86 6.09 1.76
CA VAL A 217 8.97 6.94 0.95
C VAL A 217 9.78 7.81 0.00
N ASP A 218 10.80 8.50 0.51
CA ASP A 218 11.68 9.38 -0.29
C ASP A 218 12.37 8.61 -1.43
N LYS A 219 12.91 7.42 -1.12
CA LYS A 219 13.58 6.55 -2.09
C LYS A 219 12.65 6.19 -3.24
N VAL A 220 11.41 5.76 -2.95
CA VAL A 220 10.42 5.38 -3.96
C VAL A 220 9.93 6.60 -4.75
N LEU A 221 9.61 7.71 -4.06
CA LEU A 221 9.12 8.93 -4.73
C LEU A 221 10.19 9.56 -5.65
N SER A 222 11.47 9.45 -5.32
CA SER A 222 12.57 9.94 -6.18
C SER A 222 12.65 9.26 -7.54
N ARG A 223 12.06 8.06 -7.68
CA ARG A 223 12.08 7.23 -8.90
C ARG A 223 10.70 7.04 -9.51
N ARG A 224 9.68 7.75 -9.01
CA ARG A 224 8.25 7.54 -9.27
C ARG A 224 7.92 7.40 -10.76
N SER A 225 8.46 8.26 -11.62
CA SER A 225 8.18 8.25 -13.07
C SER A 225 8.74 7.00 -13.76
N VAL A 226 9.94 6.57 -13.40
CA VAL A 226 10.59 5.38 -13.97
C VAL A 226 9.95 4.11 -13.41
N GLU A 227 9.72 4.06 -12.10
CA GLU A 227 9.19 2.88 -11.41
C GLU A 227 7.75 2.54 -11.82
N ARG A 228 6.89 3.53 -12.10
CA ARG A 228 5.54 3.26 -12.62
C ARG A 228 5.57 2.46 -13.92
N VAL A 229 6.46 2.83 -14.85
CA VAL A 229 6.58 2.14 -16.15
C VAL A 229 7.16 0.75 -15.95
N VAL A 230 8.23 0.63 -15.18
CA VAL A 230 8.88 -0.65 -14.88
C VAL A 230 7.92 -1.62 -14.19
N ASN A 231 7.12 -1.16 -13.22
CA ASN A 231 6.15 -1.99 -12.50
C ASN A 231 5.04 -2.53 -13.41
N VAL A 232 4.57 -1.74 -14.38
CA VAL A 232 3.57 -2.21 -15.37
C VAL A 232 4.17 -3.30 -16.27
N LEU A 233 5.42 -3.11 -16.70
CA LEU A 233 6.13 -4.09 -17.53
C LEU A 233 6.38 -5.39 -16.76
N GLU A 234 6.91 -5.31 -15.54
CA GLU A 234 7.18 -6.47 -14.70
C GLU A 234 5.91 -7.26 -14.36
N ARG A 235 4.79 -6.58 -14.11
CA ARG A 235 3.48 -7.26 -13.93
C ARG A 235 3.08 -8.05 -15.17
N SER A 236 3.23 -7.44 -16.34
CA SER A 236 2.88 -8.07 -17.62
C SER A 236 3.79 -9.27 -17.89
N ARG A 237 5.09 -9.13 -17.61
CA ARG A 237 6.08 -10.21 -17.70
C ARG A 237 5.76 -11.37 -16.76
N ARG A 238 5.47 -11.10 -15.48
CA ARG A 238 5.08 -12.12 -14.48
C ARG A 238 3.79 -12.84 -14.88
N ALA A 239 2.81 -12.14 -15.44
CA ALA A 239 1.60 -12.74 -15.97
C ALA A 239 1.96 -13.81 -17.02
N ILE A 240 2.71 -13.41 -18.04
CA ILE A 240 3.11 -14.26 -19.17
C ILE A 240 3.91 -15.47 -18.67
N HIS A 241 4.89 -15.27 -17.77
CA HIS A 241 5.68 -16.38 -17.23
C HIS A 241 4.84 -17.39 -16.44
N THR A 242 3.83 -16.95 -15.69
CA THR A 242 2.92 -17.86 -14.98
C THR A 242 2.21 -18.80 -15.96
N TYR A 243 1.74 -18.26 -17.09
CA TYR A 243 1.08 -19.05 -18.14
C TYR A 243 2.05 -19.99 -18.85
N LEU A 244 3.24 -19.49 -19.21
CA LEU A 244 4.27 -20.29 -19.87
C LEU A 244 4.67 -21.48 -19.00
N MET A 245 4.87 -21.27 -17.70
CA MET A 245 5.20 -22.36 -16.78
C MET A 245 4.06 -23.35 -16.60
N HIS A 246 2.81 -22.87 -16.58
CA HIS A 246 1.67 -23.78 -16.50
C HIS A 246 1.53 -24.69 -17.72
N GLY A 247 1.78 -24.15 -18.92
CA GLY A 247 1.84 -24.93 -20.16
C GLY A 247 3.04 -25.88 -20.20
N ARG A 248 4.24 -25.38 -19.89
CA ARG A 248 5.49 -26.18 -19.88
C ARG A 248 5.45 -27.33 -18.87
N ALA A 249 4.77 -27.16 -17.74
CA ALA A 249 4.63 -28.21 -16.73
C ALA A 249 3.74 -29.38 -17.18
N GLY A 250 3.17 -29.35 -18.40
CA GLY A 250 2.62 -30.53 -19.09
C GLY A 250 1.15 -30.85 -18.77
N ARG A 251 0.42 -29.97 -18.08
CA ARG A 251 -0.98 -30.24 -17.69
C ARG A 251 -2.03 -29.70 -18.66
N VAL A 252 -1.70 -28.68 -19.46
CA VAL A 252 -2.65 -28.00 -20.35
C VAL A 252 -1.93 -27.53 -21.62
N ASN A 253 -2.55 -27.69 -22.79
CA ASN A 253 -2.01 -27.19 -24.06
C ASN A 253 -2.06 -25.65 -24.10
N LEU A 254 -1.04 -24.98 -24.64
CA LEU A 254 -0.95 -23.50 -24.66
C LEU A 254 -2.14 -22.86 -25.40
N ASP A 255 -2.67 -23.52 -26.44
CA ASP A 255 -3.85 -23.06 -27.17
C ASP A 255 -5.14 -23.12 -26.34
N SER A 256 -5.28 -24.15 -25.49
CA SER A 256 -6.41 -24.23 -24.55
C SER A 256 -6.30 -23.16 -23.45
N LEU A 257 -5.07 -22.83 -23.00
CA LEU A 257 -4.83 -21.73 -22.07
C LEU A 257 -5.15 -20.36 -22.68
N ALA A 258 -4.79 -20.13 -23.95
CA ALA A 258 -5.12 -18.89 -24.66
C ALA A 258 -6.63 -18.73 -24.87
N LYS A 259 -7.34 -19.80 -25.25
CA LYS A 259 -8.82 -19.80 -25.34
C LYS A 259 -9.49 -19.60 -23.99
N GLU A 260 -8.98 -20.25 -22.94
CA GLU A 260 -9.46 -20.09 -21.57
C GLU A 260 -9.22 -18.68 -21.04
N LEU A 261 -8.05 -18.09 -21.32
CA LEU A 261 -7.72 -16.70 -21.01
C LEU A 261 -8.71 -15.75 -21.69
N THR A 262 -8.95 -15.88 -22.99
CA THR A 262 -9.88 -15.04 -23.74
C THR A 262 -11.32 -15.16 -23.21
N PHE A 263 -11.82 -16.38 -22.97
CA PHE A 263 -13.17 -16.60 -22.44
C PHE A 263 -13.33 -16.16 -20.97
N LYS A 264 -12.33 -16.40 -20.12
CA LYS A 264 -12.36 -16.02 -18.69
C LYS A 264 -12.03 -14.56 -18.45
N LEU A 265 -11.29 -13.88 -19.33
CA LEU A 265 -11.14 -12.42 -19.34
C LEU A 265 -12.44 -11.76 -19.79
N ALA A 266 -13.07 -12.23 -20.87
CA ALA A 266 -14.37 -11.72 -21.31
C ALA A 266 -15.47 -11.86 -20.23
N ARG A 267 -15.54 -12.99 -19.51
CA ARG A 267 -16.43 -13.14 -18.34
C ARG A 267 -15.94 -12.44 -17.08
N GLY A 268 -14.62 -12.33 -16.90
CA GLY A 268 -13.97 -11.66 -15.77
C GLY A 268 -14.14 -10.15 -15.77
N LEU A 269 -14.30 -9.54 -16.95
CA LEU A 269 -14.71 -8.14 -17.10
C LEU A 269 -16.13 -7.90 -16.57
N LEU A 270 -17.00 -8.92 -16.54
CA LEU A 270 -18.37 -8.83 -16.04
C LEU A 270 -18.49 -9.15 -14.53
N THR A 271 -17.55 -9.93 -13.99
CA THR A 271 -17.58 -10.46 -12.61
C THR A 271 -16.38 -9.95 -11.82
N THR A 272 -16.57 -8.86 -11.07
CA THR A 272 -15.49 -8.28 -10.25
C THR A 272 -15.22 -9.17 -9.01
N PRO A 273 -13.99 -9.16 -8.45
CA PRO A 273 -13.66 -9.83 -7.19
C PRO A 273 -14.67 -9.58 -6.07
N GLU A 274 -15.20 -8.36 -6.00
CA GLU A 274 -16.18 -7.94 -5.00
C GLU A 274 -17.53 -8.66 -5.18
N LYS A 275 -17.95 -8.90 -6.43
CA LYS A 275 -19.15 -9.71 -6.74
C LYS A 275 -18.96 -11.19 -6.35
N LEU A 276 -17.72 -11.65 -6.24
CA LEU A 276 -17.37 -12.98 -5.75
C LEU A 276 -17.22 -13.04 -4.23
N GLY A 277 -17.53 -11.95 -3.51
CA GLY A 277 -17.37 -11.86 -2.06
C GLY A 277 -15.92 -11.83 -1.59
N PHE A 278 -14.96 -11.54 -2.50
CA PHE A 278 -13.56 -11.41 -2.12
C PHE A 278 -13.35 -10.15 -1.26
N GLU A 279 -12.57 -10.29 -0.19
CA GLU A 279 -12.30 -9.19 0.75
C GLU A 279 -11.61 -8.00 0.05
N ASP A 280 -12.13 -6.78 0.25
CA ASP A 280 -11.49 -5.58 -0.25
C ASP A 280 -10.25 -5.23 0.61
N PRO A 281 -9.02 -5.29 0.07
CA PRO A 281 -7.81 -4.98 0.84
C PRO A 281 -7.81 -3.55 1.38
N ARG A 282 -8.52 -2.60 0.76
CA ARG A 282 -8.55 -1.19 1.21
C ARG A 282 -9.12 -1.02 2.62
N ARG A 283 -9.87 -2.00 3.14
CA ARG A 283 -10.39 -2.00 4.53
C ARG A 283 -9.30 -2.08 5.59
N PHE A 284 -8.08 -2.44 5.19
CA PHE A 284 -6.91 -2.56 6.05
C PHE A 284 -5.97 -1.35 5.95
N LEU A 285 -6.37 -0.29 5.24
CA LEU A 285 -5.61 0.93 5.04
C LEU A 285 -6.19 2.09 5.85
N TYR A 286 -5.31 2.84 6.51
CA TYR A 286 -5.65 3.92 7.42
C TYR A 286 -4.71 5.11 7.25
N LEU A 287 -5.19 6.28 7.66
CA LEU A 287 -4.45 7.52 7.69
C LEU A 287 -4.41 8.07 9.12
N LYS A 288 -3.21 8.43 9.58
CA LYS A 288 -2.96 9.06 10.88
C LYS A 288 -3.51 10.49 10.88
N THR A 289 -4.40 10.79 11.83
CA THR A 289 -4.87 12.14 12.11
C THR A 289 -4.67 12.45 13.59
N ALA A 290 -4.81 13.71 13.98
CA ALA A 290 -4.69 14.12 15.37
C ALA A 290 -5.76 13.50 16.29
N LEU A 291 -6.85 12.95 15.71
CA LEU A 291 -7.92 12.28 16.45
C LEU A 291 -7.81 10.74 16.39
N GLY A 292 -6.76 10.21 15.75
CA GLY A 292 -6.53 8.78 15.58
C GLY A 292 -6.52 8.36 14.13
N LEU A 293 -6.94 7.12 13.86
CA LEU A 293 -6.87 6.53 12.52
C LEU A 293 -8.16 6.74 11.74
N THR A 294 -8.06 7.26 10.52
CA THR A 294 -9.16 7.36 9.56
C THR A 294 -9.02 6.27 8.49
N SER A 295 -10.08 5.50 8.24
CA SER A 295 -10.10 4.49 7.18
C SER A 295 -10.01 5.14 5.80
N MET A 296 -9.13 4.65 4.91
CA MET A 296 -9.10 5.11 3.52
C MET A 296 -10.30 4.62 2.70
N GLY A 297 -11.03 3.61 3.19
CA GLY A 297 -12.27 3.12 2.60
C GLY A 297 -13.52 3.87 3.07
N GLU A 298 -13.38 4.90 3.91
CA GLU A 298 -14.50 5.69 4.41
C GLU A 298 -15.23 6.38 3.24
N ARG A 299 -16.56 6.19 3.20
CA ARG A 299 -17.43 6.79 2.18
C ARG A 299 -18.38 7.83 2.77
N SER A 300 -18.43 7.96 4.09
CA SER A 300 -19.25 8.97 4.73
C SER A 300 -18.72 10.36 4.39
N PRO A 301 -19.60 11.32 4.08
CA PRO A 301 -19.17 12.69 3.84
C PRO A 301 -18.33 13.23 5.00
N ALA A 302 -17.27 13.99 4.69
CA ALA A 302 -16.37 14.53 5.70
C ALA A 302 -17.12 15.37 6.76
N LEU A 303 -18.19 16.05 6.36
CA LEU A 303 -19.05 16.81 7.27
C LEU A 303 -19.79 15.94 8.30
N LYS A 304 -20.15 14.70 7.95
CA LYS A 304 -20.71 13.76 8.94
C LYS A 304 -19.67 13.32 9.97
N ALA A 305 -18.38 13.33 9.62
CA ALA A 305 -17.33 13.11 10.60
C ALA A 305 -17.31 14.24 11.64
N LEU A 306 -17.57 15.50 11.22
CA LEU A 306 -17.74 16.63 12.14
C LEU A 306 -18.95 16.47 13.06
N GLU A 307 -20.10 16.07 12.52
CA GLU A 307 -21.31 15.79 13.31
C GLU A 307 -21.15 14.56 14.22
N GLY A 308 -20.25 13.65 13.88
CA GLY A 308 -19.88 12.49 14.69
C GLY A 308 -19.00 12.83 15.89
N PHE A 309 -18.27 13.97 15.86
CA PHE A 309 -17.48 14.43 17.00
C PHE A 309 -18.36 14.82 18.20
N ARG A 310 -19.62 15.25 17.96
CA ARG A 310 -20.66 15.39 19.00
C ARG A 310 -22.06 15.09 18.43
N ARG A 311 -22.69 14.02 18.92
CA ARG A 311 -24.01 13.56 18.47
C ARG A 311 -25.05 14.69 18.48
N GLY A 312 -25.65 14.96 17.32
CA GLY A 312 -26.91 15.72 17.21
C GLY A 312 -26.79 17.18 16.76
N VAL A 313 -25.60 17.67 16.39
CA VAL A 313 -25.38 19.08 16.02
C VAL A 313 -25.12 19.21 14.52
N LYS A 314 -25.81 20.15 13.85
CA LYS A 314 -25.59 20.45 12.42
C LYS A 314 -24.43 21.43 12.26
N ALA A 315 -23.46 21.11 11.41
CA ALA A 315 -22.35 22.00 11.11
C ALA A 315 -22.79 23.20 10.26
N ALA A 316 -22.45 24.41 10.67
CA ALA A 316 -22.61 25.61 9.84
C ALA A 316 -21.34 25.84 9.00
N LEU A 317 -21.47 25.95 7.68
CA LEU A 317 -20.36 26.22 6.77
C LEU A 317 -20.39 27.67 6.28
N LYS A 318 -19.28 28.38 6.48
CA LYS A 318 -19.07 29.72 5.93
C LYS A 318 -17.81 29.71 5.05
N PRO A 319 -17.85 30.18 3.80
CA PRO A 319 -16.64 30.27 2.97
C PRO A 319 -15.62 31.23 3.60
N LEU A 320 -14.33 30.86 3.57
CA LEU A 320 -13.22 31.73 3.97
C LEU A 320 -12.61 32.36 2.70
N GLY A 321 -13.12 33.52 2.25
CA GLY A 321 -12.66 34.25 1.05
C GLY A 321 -13.76 34.59 0.00
N GLY A 322 -13.42 34.70 -1.29
CA GLY A 322 -14.34 35.01 -2.41
C GLY A 322 -15.20 33.85 -2.97
N ALA A 323 -15.90 34.05 -4.08
CA ALA A 323 -16.93 33.13 -4.61
C ALA A 323 -16.44 31.75 -5.10
N LEU A 324 -15.13 31.50 -5.14
CA LEU A 324 -14.50 30.27 -5.63
C LEU A 324 -13.72 29.51 -4.54
N ASN A 325 -13.93 29.79 -3.26
CA ASN A 325 -13.08 29.19 -2.24
C ASN A 325 -13.32 27.69 -2.08
N GLU A 326 -12.19 27.00 -1.98
CA GLU A 326 -12.06 25.61 -1.58
C GLU A 326 -11.89 25.46 -0.06
N VAL A 327 -11.90 26.57 0.69
CA VAL A 327 -11.68 26.60 2.13
C VAL A 327 -12.92 27.16 2.83
N TYR A 328 -13.44 26.41 3.80
CA TYR A 328 -14.64 26.75 4.56
C TYR A 328 -14.33 26.73 6.06
N LEU A 329 -14.90 27.69 6.78
CA LEU A 329 -15.02 27.65 8.23
C LEU A 329 -16.25 26.81 8.56
N ALA A 330 -16.03 25.67 9.22
CA ALA A 330 -17.09 24.93 9.86
C ALA A 330 -17.19 25.32 11.33
N THR A 331 -18.40 25.54 11.82
CA THR A 331 -18.67 25.75 13.24
C THR A 331 -19.62 24.67 13.72
N VAL A 332 -19.22 23.97 14.78
CA VAL A 332 -20.03 22.99 15.49
C VAL A 332 -20.04 23.44 16.95
N ASP A 333 -21.21 23.84 17.45
CA ASP A 333 -21.35 24.58 18.70
C ASP A 333 -20.47 25.85 18.72
N ASP A 334 -19.48 25.92 19.63
CA ASP A 334 -18.50 27.01 19.75
C ASP A 334 -17.12 26.66 19.17
N GLU A 335 -16.94 25.42 18.69
CA GLU A 335 -15.69 24.97 18.11
C GLU A 335 -15.63 25.29 16.62
N ARG A 336 -14.46 25.79 16.18
CA ARG A 336 -14.20 26.20 14.80
C ARG A 336 -13.24 25.22 14.14
N PHE A 337 -13.53 24.89 12.88
CA PHE A 337 -12.71 23.99 12.06
C PHE A 337 -12.52 24.57 10.67
N VAL A 338 -11.42 24.19 10.03
CA VAL A 338 -11.13 24.55 8.64
C VAL A 338 -11.36 23.33 7.76
N VAL A 339 -12.25 23.44 6.78
CA VAL A 339 -12.52 22.40 5.79
C VAL A 339 -11.92 22.84 4.46
N LYS A 340 -10.90 22.13 3.97
CA LYS A 340 -10.29 22.34 2.66
C LYS A 340 -10.75 21.26 1.67
N ARG A 341 -11.20 21.65 0.48
CA ARG A 341 -11.65 20.74 -0.60
C ARG A 341 -10.82 20.96 -1.85
N PHE A 342 -10.15 19.93 -2.35
CA PHE A 342 -9.21 20.04 -3.47
C PHE A 342 -9.88 19.64 -4.79
N SER A 343 -10.45 20.62 -5.51
CA SER A 343 -11.05 20.35 -6.83
C SER A 343 -10.02 20.39 -7.95
N ASP A 344 -10.35 19.81 -9.11
CA ASP A 344 -9.46 19.81 -10.28
C ASP A 344 -9.63 21.09 -11.14
N TRP A 345 -10.59 21.96 -10.81
CA TRP A 345 -10.88 23.20 -11.57
C TRP A 345 -9.78 24.26 -11.42
N TYR A 346 -9.03 24.24 -10.30
CA TYR A 346 -7.88 25.10 -10.05
C TYR A 346 -6.63 24.77 -10.88
N ALA A 347 -6.65 23.68 -11.66
CA ALA A 347 -5.63 23.41 -12.66
C ALA A 347 -5.36 24.65 -13.55
N PHE A 348 -6.40 25.45 -13.83
CA PHE A 348 -6.31 26.69 -14.61
C PHE A 348 -5.56 27.84 -13.93
N LYS A 349 -5.39 27.86 -12.59
CA LYS A 349 -4.60 28.89 -11.88
C LYS A 349 -3.10 28.57 -11.89
N TRP A 350 -2.75 27.29 -11.67
CA TRP A 350 -1.35 26.84 -11.59
C TRP A 350 -0.73 26.57 -12.95
N PHE A 351 -1.56 26.28 -13.96
CA PHE A 351 -1.10 26.00 -15.32
C PHE A 351 -0.36 27.19 -15.96
N PRO A 352 -0.85 28.45 -15.92
CA PRO A 352 -0.08 29.61 -16.38
C PRO A 352 1.25 29.80 -15.64
N LEU A 353 1.25 29.57 -14.32
CA LEU A 353 2.46 29.71 -13.51
C LEU A 353 3.51 28.64 -13.86
N ASN A 354 3.09 27.41 -14.17
CA ASN A 354 3.97 26.35 -14.67
C ASN A 354 4.61 26.69 -16.03
N ILE A 355 3.94 27.46 -16.88
CA ILE A 355 4.50 27.93 -18.16
C ILE A 355 5.55 29.03 -17.91
N VAL A 356 5.27 29.98 -17.02
CA VAL A 356 6.18 31.10 -16.73
C VAL A 356 7.39 30.64 -15.89
N ALA A 357 7.19 29.67 -14.99
CA ALA A 357 8.24 29.09 -14.14
C ALA A 357 9.04 27.96 -14.83
N LEU A 358 8.90 27.78 -16.16
CA LEU A 358 9.52 26.72 -16.94
C LEU A 358 11.03 26.61 -16.65
N GLY A 359 11.43 25.49 -16.02
CA GLY A 359 12.81 25.17 -15.66
C GLY A 359 13.22 25.49 -14.22
N ALA A 360 12.42 26.26 -13.47
CA ALA A 360 12.72 26.64 -12.08
C ALA A 360 11.89 25.86 -11.03
N ARG A 361 10.59 25.64 -11.26
CA ARG A 361 9.72 24.90 -10.32
C ARG A 361 8.49 24.29 -11.03
N TYR A 362 8.05 23.10 -10.58
CA TYR A 362 6.80 22.46 -11.01
C TYR A 362 5.76 22.52 -9.88
N PHE A 363 4.59 23.10 -10.16
CA PHE A 363 3.44 23.16 -9.25
C PHE A 363 2.48 21.99 -9.47
N SER A 364 1.92 21.44 -8.38
CA SER A 364 0.98 20.32 -8.44
C SER A 364 -0.39 20.78 -8.94
N VAL A 365 -0.82 20.23 -10.09
CA VAL A 365 -2.01 20.70 -10.83
C VAL A 365 -3.28 19.92 -10.47
N SER A 366 -3.16 18.65 -10.05
CA SER A 366 -4.33 17.81 -9.73
C SER A 366 -4.77 17.99 -8.28
N GLY A 367 -6.09 18.03 -8.01
CA GLY A 367 -6.60 18.18 -6.65
C GLY A 367 -6.21 17.02 -5.73
N ARG A 368 -6.06 15.80 -6.27
CA ARG A 368 -5.59 14.63 -5.51
C ARG A 368 -4.13 14.76 -5.07
N GLU A 369 -3.28 15.35 -5.92
CA GLU A 369 -1.87 15.56 -5.58
C GLU A 369 -1.69 16.70 -4.58
N ARG A 370 -2.41 17.82 -4.77
CA ARG A 370 -2.43 18.92 -3.78
C ARG A 370 -2.86 18.45 -2.39
N LEU A 371 -3.92 17.63 -2.30
CA LEU A 371 -4.34 17.01 -1.03
C LEU A 371 -3.24 16.11 -0.46
N SER A 372 -2.63 15.28 -1.32
CA SER A 372 -1.57 14.35 -0.91
C SER A 372 -0.37 15.10 -0.33
N ASN A 373 0.06 16.18 -0.98
CA ASN A 373 1.15 17.04 -0.51
C ASN A 373 0.79 17.72 0.80
N GLU A 374 -0.37 18.38 0.89
CA GLU A 374 -0.84 19.05 2.10
C GLU A 374 -0.84 18.07 3.28
N TYR A 375 -1.43 16.89 3.11
CA TYR A 375 -1.50 15.87 4.15
C TYR A 375 -0.11 15.31 4.51
N GLY A 376 0.66 14.91 3.50
CA GLY A 376 1.96 14.27 3.66
C GLY A 376 2.99 15.19 4.30
N MET A 377 3.08 16.43 3.84
CA MET A 377 3.98 17.45 4.40
C MET A 377 3.56 17.87 5.80
N THR A 378 2.26 17.98 6.07
CA THR A 378 1.77 18.20 7.44
C THR A 378 2.25 17.09 8.38
N CYS A 379 2.10 15.82 7.98
CA CYS A 379 2.58 14.69 8.79
C CYS A 379 4.10 14.73 8.98
N TYR A 380 4.85 14.93 7.88
CA TYR A 380 6.32 14.96 7.90
C TYR A 380 6.89 16.04 8.82
N MET A 381 6.34 17.25 8.72
CA MET A 381 6.73 18.41 9.55
C MET A 381 6.30 18.21 11.01
N SER A 382 5.07 17.73 11.25
CA SER A 382 4.56 17.48 12.60
C SER A 382 5.39 16.43 13.34
N ASP A 383 5.78 15.34 12.69
CA ASP A 383 6.60 14.27 13.29
C ASP A 383 8.03 14.77 13.65
N ARG A 384 8.45 15.93 13.13
CA ARG A 384 9.71 16.62 13.45
C ARG A 384 9.55 17.81 14.40
N GLY A 385 8.35 17.99 14.95
CA GLY A 385 8.05 19.06 15.90
C GLY A 385 7.88 20.44 15.27
N LEU A 386 7.76 20.55 13.95
CA LEU A 386 7.44 21.83 13.33
C LEU A 386 5.97 22.20 13.58
N PRO A 387 5.69 23.48 13.87
CA PRO A 387 4.34 23.95 14.09
C PRO A 387 3.54 23.93 12.78
N VAL A 388 2.56 23.04 12.70
CA VAL A 388 1.64 22.88 11.58
C VAL A 388 0.20 22.81 12.08
N GLN A 389 -0.73 23.22 11.24
CA GLN A 389 -2.15 23.09 11.53
C GLN A 389 -2.56 21.60 11.49
N ARG A 390 -2.99 21.04 12.62
CA ARG A 390 -3.28 19.62 12.74
C ARG A 390 -4.46 19.19 11.86
N ILE A 391 -4.30 18.04 11.22
CA ILE A 391 -5.35 17.38 10.44
C ILE A 391 -6.18 16.54 11.40
N LEU A 392 -7.48 16.80 11.43
CA LEU A 392 -8.47 16.12 12.27
C LEU A 392 -9.12 14.96 11.51
N HIS A 393 -9.39 15.16 10.21
CA HIS A 393 -10.00 14.15 9.35
C HIS A 393 -9.59 14.33 7.88
N VAL A 394 -9.59 13.23 7.13
CA VAL A 394 -9.26 13.19 5.71
C VAL A 394 -10.24 12.28 4.97
N ASN A 395 -10.81 12.78 3.88
CA ASN A 395 -11.64 12.00 2.97
C ASN A 395 -11.06 12.07 1.56
N LEU A 396 -10.47 10.96 1.09
CA LEU A 396 -9.82 10.89 -0.22
C LEU A 396 -10.81 10.87 -1.38
N GLN A 397 -12.03 10.35 -1.16
CA GLN A 397 -13.06 10.26 -2.20
C GLN A 397 -13.63 11.65 -2.50
N GLU A 398 -13.91 12.43 -1.46
CA GLU A 398 -14.39 13.82 -1.58
C GLU A 398 -13.26 14.83 -1.78
N LYS A 399 -12.00 14.37 -1.78
CA LYS A 399 -10.79 15.18 -1.80
C LYS A 399 -10.87 16.32 -0.76
N THR A 400 -11.16 15.97 0.49
CA THR A 400 -11.41 16.93 1.56
C THR A 400 -10.53 16.67 2.79
N LEU A 401 -10.00 17.73 3.38
CA LEU A 401 -9.28 17.73 4.65
C LEU A 401 -10.02 18.60 5.66
N ILE A 402 -10.15 18.12 6.89
CA ILE A 402 -10.61 18.89 8.03
C ILE A 402 -9.41 19.13 8.93
N LYS A 403 -9.14 20.39 9.22
CA LYS A 403 -8.03 20.85 10.05
C LYS A 403 -8.56 21.68 11.21
N GLU A 404 -7.78 21.78 12.28
CA GLU A 404 -8.13 22.64 13.42
C GLU A 404 -8.18 24.11 13.00
N TYR A 405 -9.07 24.91 13.59
CA TYR A 405 -8.98 26.36 13.45
C TYR A 405 -7.89 26.91 14.38
N LEU A 406 -7.12 27.88 13.88
CA LEU A 406 -6.06 28.54 14.63
C LEU A 406 -6.34 30.03 14.75
N ASP A 407 -6.35 30.53 15.98
CA ASP A 407 -6.35 31.97 16.26
C ASP A 407 -4.93 32.54 16.06
N GLY A 408 -4.84 33.70 15.41
CA GLY A 408 -3.55 34.35 15.16
C GLY A 408 -3.64 35.56 14.23
N VAL A 409 -2.49 36.16 13.95
CA VAL A 409 -2.35 37.29 13.02
C VAL A 409 -1.69 36.82 11.74
N ASN A 410 -2.38 36.96 10.62
CA ASN A 410 -1.85 36.62 9.30
C ASN A 410 -0.71 37.57 8.89
N TYR A 411 0.38 37.06 8.34
CA TYR A 411 1.56 37.87 8.01
C TYR A 411 1.27 38.92 6.93
N SER A 412 0.32 38.69 6.02
CA SER A 412 -0.11 39.73 5.06
C SER A 412 -0.63 41.00 5.75
N LYS A 413 -1.28 40.87 6.93
CA LYS A 413 -1.72 42.03 7.73
C LYS A 413 -0.54 42.72 8.39
N LEU A 414 0.45 41.97 8.86
CA LEU A 414 1.67 42.50 9.46
C LEU A 414 2.49 43.28 8.43
N VAL A 415 2.67 42.74 7.22
CA VAL A 415 3.34 43.40 6.08
C VAL A 415 2.63 44.71 5.73
N ARG A 416 1.30 44.68 5.52
CA ARG A 416 0.53 45.90 5.23
C ARG A 416 0.64 46.95 6.34
N LYS A 417 0.71 46.53 7.60
CA LYS A 417 0.88 47.46 8.73
C LYS A 417 2.28 48.07 8.73
N ALA A 418 3.32 47.27 8.55
CA ALA A 418 4.71 47.72 8.49
C ALA A 418 4.93 48.76 7.37
N LEU A 419 4.40 48.48 6.17
CA LEU A 419 4.47 49.40 5.02
C LEU A 419 3.73 50.73 5.26
N LYS A 420 2.67 50.73 6.08
CA LYS A 420 1.89 51.93 6.39
C LYS A 420 2.46 52.76 7.52
N SER A 421 3.04 52.13 8.55
CA SER A 421 3.46 52.81 9.77
C SER A 421 4.96 53.09 9.87
N ASN A 422 5.77 52.64 8.89
CA ASN A 422 7.24 52.73 8.92
C ASN A 422 7.87 52.21 10.23
N SER A 423 7.14 51.34 10.94
CA SER A 423 7.52 50.78 12.24
C SER A 423 7.30 49.26 12.21
N PRO A 424 8.17 48.50 11.51
CA PRO A 424 8.02 47.05 11.42
C PRO A 424 8.13 46.41 12.81
N LYS A 425 7.33 45.36 13.04
CA LYS A 425 7.57 44.47 14.18
C LYS A 425 8.68 43.50 13.79
N GLU A 426 9.93 43.93 13.93
CA GLU A 426 11.12 43.17 13.50
C GLU A 426 11.12 41.74 14.06
N ASP A 427 10.78 41.57 15.34
CA ASP A 427 10.69 40.25 16.00
C ASP A 427 9.77 39.27 15.24
N SER A 428 8.61 39.75 14.76
CA SER A 428 7.67 38.89 14.01
C SER A 428 8.26 38.43 12.69
N PHE A 429 8.97 39.29 11.96
CA PHE A 429 9.60 38.89 10.69
C PHE A 429 10.81 37.97 10.93
N GLN A 430 11.54 38.15 12.03
CA GLN A 430 12.59 37.23 12.44
C GLN A 430 12.05 35.84 12.78
N GLU A 431 10.89 35.75 13.44
CA GLU A 431 10.21 34.48 13.70
C GLU A 431 9.81 33.76 12.40
N ALA A 432 9.32 34.49 11.39
CA ALA A 432 9.02 33.90 10.07
C ALA A 432 10.28 33.36 9.39
N GLY A 433 11.38 34.12 9.41
CA GLY A 433 12.67 33.68 8.90
C GLY A 433 13.20 32.43 9.63
N THR A 434 13.06 32.40 10.96
CA THR A 434 13.45 31.24 11.79
C THR A 434 12.61 30.01 11.46
N PHE A 435 11.31 30.16 11.28
CA PHE A 435 10.42 29.08 10.86
C PHE A 435 10.82 28.51 9.50
N MET A 436 11.06 29.37 8.49
CA MET A 436 11.50 28.92 7.16
C MET A 436 12.86 28.22 7.24
N ALA A 437 13.83 28.77 7.96
CA ALA A 437 15.13 28.14 8.17
C ALA A 437 15.01 26.76 8.83
N HIS A 438 14.12 26.61 9.81
CA HIS A 438 13.87 25.33 10.46
C HIS A 438 13.24 24.32 9.50
N ALA A 439 12.26 24.72 8.69
CA ALA A 439 11.70 23.85 7.63
C ALA A 439 12.79 23.41 6.62
N HIS A 440 13.61 24.36 6.17
CA HIS A 440 14.71 24.14 5.23
C HIS A 440 15.78 23.19 5.78
N SER A 441 16.00 23.17 7.10
CA SER A 441 16.93 22.27 7.78
C SER A 441 16.51 20.79 7.71
N TYR A 442 15.20 20.52 7.58
CA TYR A 442 14.65 19.18 7.35
C TYR A 442 14.41 18.87 5.87
N ASP A 443 15.01 19.70 5.01
CA ASP A 443 14.90 19.64 3.56
C ASP A 443 13.48 19.82 3.03
N VAL A 444 12.66 20.60 3.74
CA VAL A 444 11.30 20.98 3.30
C VAL A 444 11.35 22.38 2.71
N THR A 445 10.67 22.57 1.58
CA THR A 445 10.30 23.90 1.06
C THR A 445 8.79 24.07 1.12
N LEU A 446 8.32 25.28 1.41
CA LEU A 446 6.89 25.60 1.52
C LEU A 446 6.23 25.76 0.15
N GLY A 447 6.97 26.30 -0.83
CA GLY A 447 6.54 26.48 -2.21
C GLY A 447 5.66 27.68 -2.48
N ASP A 448 4.59 27.87 -1.69
CA ASP A 448 3.77 29.08 -1.70
C ASP A 448 3.99 29.85 -0.40
N ALA A 449 5.23 30.34 -0.23
CA ALA A 449 5.73 30.93 1.01
C ALA A 449 5.24 32.37 1.25
N LYS A 450 4.18 32.81 0.55
CA LYS A 450 3.64 34.17 0.65
C LYS A 450 3.23 34.52 2.08
N PRO A 451 3.30 35.81 2.48
CA PRO A 451 2.84 36.27 3.79
C PRO A 451 1.38 35.90 4.12
N GLU A 452 0.53 35.67 3.13
CA GLU A 452 -0.86 35.24 3.37
C GLU A 452 -1.00 33.77 3.80
N ASN A 453 0.00 32.93 3.55
CA ASN A 453 0.01 31.52 3.94
C ASN A 453 0.71 31.26 5.28
N LEU A 454 1.20 32.31 5.95
CA LEU A 454 1.79 32.24 7.28
C LEU A 454 0.92 32.92 8.32
N LEU A 455 0.78 32.26 9.46
CA LEU A 455 0.04 32.76 10.62
C LEU A 455 1.00 32.89 11.82
N LEU A 456 1.04 34.07 12.43
CA LEU A 456 1.64 34.24 13.76
C LEU A 456 0.60 33.87 14.81
N GLY A 457 0.73 32.67 15.38
CA GLY A 457 -0.10 32.17 16.46
C GLY A 457 0.56 32.31 17.83
N PHE A 458 -0.12 31.86 18.88
CA PHE A 458 0.45 31.86 20.24
C PHE A 458 1.69 30.96 20.39
N LYS A 459 1.79 29.89 19.59
CA LYS A 459 2.90 28.93 19.61
C LYS A 459 3.99 29.25 18.58
N GLY A 460 3.99 30.45 18.02
CA GLY A 460 4.89 30.89 16.95
C GLY A 460 4.25 30.82 15.56
N VAL A 461 5.10 30.80 14.54
CA VAL A 461 4.69 30.84 13.13
C VAL A 461 4.21 29.48 12.65
N ILE A 462 3.08 29.46 11.95
CA ILE A 462 2.45 28.25 11.42
C ILE A 462 2.19 28.44 9.92
N ALA A 463 2.58 27.46 9.11
CA ALA A 463 2.19 27.38 7.72
C ALA A 463 0.74 26.88 7.58
N LEU A 464 -0.08 27.66 6.86
CA LEU A 464 -1.50 27.38 6.65
C LEU A 464 -1.76 26.53 5.40
N ASP A 465 -0.91 26.66 4.39
CA ASP A 465 -1.02 25.97 3.11
C ASP A 465 0.30 25.31 2.74
N LEU A 466 0.25 24.00 2.55
CA LEU A 466 1.36 23.08 2.29
C LEU A 466 1.09 22.24 1.02
N GLU A 467 0.08 22.57 0.22
CA GLU A 467 -0.24 21.84 -1.02
C GLU A 467 0.87 21.93 -2.08
N GLN A 468 1.70 22.97 -2.03
CA GLN A 468 2.90 23.16 -2.87
C GLN A 468 4.21 22.87 -2.12
N ALA A 469 4.11 22.42 -0.87
CA ALA A 469 5.28 22.06 -0.09
C ALA A 469 5.85 20.73 -0.57
N SER A 470 7.17 20.62 -0.54
CA SER A 470 7.88 19.44 -1.03
C SER A 470 9.24 19.28 -0.36
N LYS A 471 9.77 18.07 -0.44
CA LYS A 471 11.16 17.79 -0.07
C LYS A 471 12.12 18.08 -1.21
N GLY A 472 13.32 18.56 -0.88
CA GLY A 472 14.39 18.80 -1.84
C GLY A 472 14.08 19.90 -2.88
N GLY A 473 13.13 20.78 -2.56
CA GLY A 473 12.77 21.91 -3.42
C GLY A 473 13.78 23.06 -3.34
N ASP A 474 13.54 24.10 -4.14
CA ASP A 474 14.34 25.32 -4.12
C ASP A 474 14.03 26.18 -2.89
N LYS A 475 15.00 26.29 -1.98
CA LYS A 475 14.91 27.07 -0.74
C LYS A 475 14.97 28.58 -1.00
N ALA A 476 15.66 29.01 -2.05
CA ALA A 476 15.73 30.42 -2.43
C ALA A 476 14.37 30.91 -2.94
N TRP A 477 13.61 30.02 -3.60
CA TRP A 477 12.23 30.31 -4.03
C TRP A 477 11.32 30.70 -2.87
N ASP A 478 11.36 29.97 -1.74
CA ASP A 478 10.55 30.31 -0.57
C ASP A 478 10.86 31.71 -0.03
N ILE A 479 12.15 32.07 0.01
CA ILE A 479 12.59 33.39 0.47
C ILE A 479 12.11 34.46 -0.52
N ALA A 480 12.24 34.20 -1.82
CA ALA A 480 11.79 35.12 -2.86
C ALA A 480 10.28 35.37 -2.79
N GLU A 481 9.45 34.32 -2.71
CA GLU A 481 7.98 34.45 -2.59
C GLU A 481 7.50 35.10 -1.30
N PHE A 482 8.28 35.02 -0.22
CA PHE A 482 7.95 35.74 1.00
C PHE A 482 8.22 37.25 0.87
N LEU A 483 9.27 37.63 0.13
CA LEU A 483 9.74 39.01 0.01
C LEU A 483 9.12 39.80 -1.15
N TYR A 484 8.81 39.12 -2.26
CA TYR A 484 8.32 39.70 -3.52
C TYR A 484 6.95 39.13 -3.86
#